data_AF-A0A2I0NU37-F1
#
_entry.id   AF-A0A2I0NU37-F1
#
_cell.length_a   1.000
_cell.length_b   1.000
_cell.length_c   1.000
_cell.angle_alpha   90.00
_cell.angle_beta   90.00
_cell.angle_gamma   90.00
#
_symmetry.space_group_name_H-M   'P 1'
#
loop_
_entity.id
_entity.type
_entity.pdbx_description
1 polymer ?
#
loop_
_entity_poly.entity_id
_entity_poly.type
_entity_poly.pdbx_seq_one_letter_code
_entity_poly.pdbx_strand_id
1 'polypeptide(L)'
;PYYLRETSYGDHLAWSESSAVSYANSVIGARTNREGGPGALAAALVGKTPCYGFHLAEKRKPQVVIRVQADTRDWSIAHFGALGYHTGKLVGNRIPFFSGINPGPDQLKALGAAMAATGAVALYHVEGVTPEAVRIPYDISGLEAIPVEADEIQHLFTDMPVEAVAVGCPHCSPAELTTIAGLLVGKLVTKPLYVFAAQGVIEKNQRTADSIEKSGARVFADTCMVVSPVMEQYSAIMVNSGKALAYVPDMCGAAARIGTIEECVRVATE
;
A
#
# COMPACT_ATOMS: atom_id res chain seq x y z
N PRO A 1 -3.92 -10.71 -3.86
CA PRO A 1 -4.89 -11.41 -2.98
C PRO A 1 -6.24 -10.68 -2.82
N TYR A 2 -6.25 -9.34 -2.81
CA TYR A 2 -7.43 -8.51 -2.51
C TYR A 2 -8.70 -8.82 -3.30
N TYR A 3 -8.57 -9.32 -4.53
CA TYR A 3 -9.68 -9.51 -5.47
C TYR A 3 -9.97 -10.97 -5.83
N LEU A 4 -9.32 -11.93 -5.17
CA LEU A 4 -9.42 -13.36 -5.54
C LEU A 4 -10.55 -14.09 -4.82
N ARG A 5 -10.76 -13.81 -3.54
CA ARG A 5 -11.85 -14.38 -2.73
C ARG A 5 -12.46 -13.29 -1.87
N GLU A 6 -13.77 -13.30 -1.77
CA GLU A 6 -14.46 -12.47 -0.79
C GLU A 6 -14.06 -12.90 0.61
N THR A 7 -13.61 -11.92 1.39
CA THR A 7 -13.17 -12.06 2.77
C THR A 7 -14.01 -11.11 3.61
N SER A 8 -14.51 -11.60 4.73
CA SER A 8 -15.43 -10.87 5.60
C SER A 8 -14.79 -10.50 6.93
N TYR A 9 -15.41 -9.54 7.60
CA TYR A 9 -15.05 -9.17 8.97
C TYR A 9 -15.09 -10.41 9.88
N GLY A 10 -14.03 -10.62 10.66
CA GLY A 10 -13.91 -11.75 11.58
C GLY A 10 -13.38 -13.05 10.97
N ASP A 11 -13.23 -13.16 9.65
CA ASP A 11 -12.66 -14.35 9.00
C ASP A 11 -11.24 -14.62 9.49
N HIS A 12 -10.89 -15.89 9.71
CA HIS A 12 -9.54 -16.30 10.07
C HIS A 12 -8.76 -16.74 8.83
N LEU A 13 -7.63 -16.08 8.55
CA LEU A 13 -6.81 -16.31 7.36
C LEU A 13 -5.36 -16.63 7.75
N ALA A 14 -4.60 -17.17 6.80
CA ALA A 14 -3.15 -17.32 6.89
C ALA A 14 -2.50 -16.71 5.63
N TRP A 15 -2.24 -15.41 5.66
CA TRP A 15 -1.61 -14.69 4.55
C TRP A 15 -0.16 -14.36 4.86
N SER A 16 0.73 -14.52 3.87
CA SER A 16 2.17 -14.30 4.04
C SER A 16 2.67 -12.96 3.50
N GLU A 17 1.91 -12.34 2.61
CA GLU A 17 2.29 -11.05 2.02
C GLU A 17 1.94 -9.92 3.01
N SER A 18 2.93 -9.11 3.39
CA SER A 18 2.83 -8.19 4.53
C SER A 18 1.79 -7.07 4.32
N SER A 19 1.68 -6.52 3.11
CA SER A 19 0.65 -5.50 2.83
C SER A 19 -0.76 -6.09 2.80
N ALA A 20 -0.90 -7.35 2.39
CA ALA A 20 -2.15 -8.08 2.39
C ALA A 20 -2.59 -8.41 3.82
N VAL A 21 -1.66 -8.79 4.69
CA VAL A 21 -1.89 -8.98 6.14
C VAL A 21 -2.44 -7.69 6.76
N SER A 22 -1.76 -6.57 6.53
CA SER A 22 -2.19 -5.25 7.04
C SER A 22 -3.58 -4.86 6.55
N TYR A 23 -3.87 -5.09 5.27
CA TYR A 23 -5.20 -4.84 4.68
C TYR A 23 -6.28 -5.76 5.25
N ALA A 24 -6.02 -7.06 5.35
CA ALA A 24 -6.97 -8.03 5.90
C ALA A 24 -7.34 -7.67 7.33
N ASN A 25 -6.35 -7.34 8.17
CA ASN A 25 -6.58 -6.98 9.55
C ASN A 25 -7.31 -5.66 9.70
N SER A 26 -6.91 -4.62 8.98
CA SER A 26 -7.32 -3.24 9.26
C SER A 26 -8.49 -2.76 8.39
N VAL A 27 -8.50 -3.13 7.10
CA VAL A 27 -9.50 -2.66 6.14
C VAL A 27 -10.71 -3.59 6.09
N ILE A 28 -10.47 -4.91 6.13
CA ILE A 28 -11.55 -5.90 6.15
C ILE A 28 -12.01 -6.19 7.58
N GLY A 29 -11.10 -6.16 8.55
CA GLY A 29 -11.36 -6.65 9.91
C GLY A 29 -11.32 -8.18 10.01
N ALA A 30 -10.71 -8.84 9.03
CA ALA A 30 -10.33 -10.24 9.12
C ALA A 30 -9.16 -10.41 10.10
N ARG A 31 -8.80 -11.65 10.39
CA ARG A 31 -7.84 -12.02 11.43
C ARG A 31 -6.75 -12.87 10.83
N THR A 32 -5.54 -12.34 10.78
CA THR A 32 -4.37 -13.07 10.30
C THR A 32 -3.08 -12.54 10.92
N ASN A 33 -2.14 -13.43 11.20
CA ASN A 33 -0.80 -13.02 11.60
C ASN A 33 0.05 -12.70 10.36
N ARG A 34 1.25 -12.17 10.58
CA ARG A 34 2.27 -12.07 9.54
C ARG A 34 2.90 -13.45 9.34
N GLU A 35 2.15 -14.35 8.69
CA GLU A 35 2.54 -15.75 8.52
C GLU A 35 3.74 -15.87 7.55
N GLY A 36 4.66 -16.80 7.84
CA GLY A 36 5.68 -17.16 6.86
C GLY A 36 5.07 -17.91 5.67
N GLY A 37 5.70 -17.85 4.49
CA GLY A 37 5.27 -18.59 3.31
C GLY A 37 4.98 -20.09 3.56
N PRO A 38 5.89 -20.83 4.22
CA PRO A 38 5.65 -22.23 4.57
C PRO A 38 4.44 -22.43 5.50
N GLY A 39 4.22 -21.53 6.46
CA GLY A 39 3.10 -21.58 7.40
C GLY A 39 1.76 -21.33 6.69
N ALA A 40 1.70 -20.32 5.83
CA ALA A 40 0.53 -20.04 5.01
C ALA A 40 0.17 -21.20 4.07
N LEU A 41 1.18 -21.85 3.47
CA LEU A 41 0.97 -23.03 2.63
C LEU A 41 0.44 -24.23 3.44
N ALA A 42 1.04 -24.52 4.60
CA ALA A 42 0.57 -25.58 5.48
C ALA A 42 -0.89 -25.34 5.92
N ALA A 43 -1.23 -24.09 6.25
CA ALA A 43 -2.60 -23.72 6.61
C ALA A 43 -3.58 -23.90 5.44
N ALA A 44 -3.16 -23.60 4.21
CA ALA A 44 -3.96 -23.85 3.01
C ALA A 44 -4.21 -25.35 2.76
N LEU A 45 -3.23 -26.21 3.03
CA LEU A 45 -3.37 -27.67 2.87
C LEU A 45 -4.27 -28.29 3.94
N VAL A 46 -4.14 -27.88 5.20
CA VAL A 46 -4.90 -28.45 6.33
C VAL A 46 -6.26 -27.78 6.51
N GLY A 47 -6.46 -26.58 5.94
CA GLY A 47 -7.66 -25.77 6.13
C GLY A 47 -7.77 -25.16 7.54
N LYS A 48 -6.65 -25.06 8.27
CA LYS A 48 -6.58 -24.55 9.64
C LYS A 48 -5.32 -23.71 9.83
N THR A 49 -5.43 -22.62 10.60
CA THR A 49 -4.28 -21.81 11.03
C THR A 49 -4.21 -21.81 12.56
N PRO A 50 -3.01 -21.78 13.18
CA PRO A 50 -2.90 -21.70 14.63
C PRO A 50 -3.60 -20.45 15.19
N CYS A 51 -4.36 -20.62 16.29
CA CYS A 51 -5.09 -19.51 16.91
C CYS A 51 -4.21 -18.79 17.93
N TYR A 52 -3.44 -17.81 17.46
CA TYR A 52 -2.59 -16.96 18.29
C TYR A 52 -2.47 -15.56 17.67
N GLY A 53 -1.84 -14.63 18.39
CA GLY A 53 -1.57 -13.28 17.89
C GLY A 53 -2.86 -12.58 17.48
N PHE A 54 -2.90 -12.06 16.25
CA PHE A 54 -4.04 -11.29 15.72
C PHE A 54 -5.30 -12.11 15.44
N HIS A 55 -5.28 -13.42 15.67
CA HIS A 55 -6.51 -14.20 15.79
C HIS A 55 -7.26 -13.93 17.10
N LEU A 56 -6.57 -13.43 18.13
CA LEU A 56 -7.12 -13.16 19.46
C LEU A 56 -7.49 -11.68 19.60
N ALA A 57 -8.70 -11.37 20.09
CA ALA A 57 -9.21 -10.00 20.15
C ALA A 57 -8.36 -9.09 21.07
N GLU A 58 -7.87 -9.63 22.19
CA GLU A 58 -7.05 -8.92 23.15
C GLU A 58 -5.67 -8.50 22.60
N LYS A 59 -5.18 -9.18 21.56
CA LYS A 59 -3.89 -8.88 20.91
C LYS A 59 -4.01 -7.87 19.77
N ARG A 60 -5.20 -7.31 19.55
CA ARG A 60 -5.52 -6.36 18.47
C ARG A 60 -5.70 -4.92 18.96
N LYS A 61 -5.62 -4.71 20.28
CA LYS A 61 -5.79 -3.40 20.90
C LYS A 61 -4.69 -2.43 20.44
N PRO A 62 -5.02 -1.17 20.17
CA PRO A 62 -4.03 -0.17 19.80
C PRO A 62 -3.00 0.03 20.92
N GLN A 63 -1.78 0.41 20.53
CA GLN A 63 -0.64 0.55 21.42
C GLN A 63 0.00 1.95 21.38
N VAL A 64 -0.32 2.74 20.35
CA VAL A 64 0.16 4.11 20.16
C VAL A 64 -0.89 4.88 19.35
N VAL A 65 -1.04 6.18 19.63
CA VAL A 65 -1.94 7.08 18.90
C VAL A 65 -1.11 7.93 17.95
N ILE A 66 -1.52 7.98 16.69
CA ILE A 66 -0.98 8.88 15.66
C ILE A 66 -2.01 9.97 15.42
N ARG A 67 -1.64 11.21 15.76
CA ARG A 67 -2.49 12.39 15.58
C ARG A 67 -2.02 13.16 14.36
N VAL A 68 -2.71 13.00 13.23
CA VAL A 68 -2.38 13.73 12.02
C VAL A 68 -2.91 15.16 12.13
N GLN A 69 -2.01 16.12 12.23
CA GLN A 69 -2.31 17.55 12.38
C GLN A 69 -2.27 18.26 11.02
N ALA A 70 -3.03 17.72 10.06
CA ALA A 70 -3.06 18.24 8.70
C ALA A 70 -4.47 18.16 8.13
N ASP A 71 -4.80 19.07 7.21
CA ASP A 71 -5.98 18.91 6.37
C ASP A 71 -5.68 17.88 5.27
N THR A 72 -6.18 16.66 5.44
CA THR A 72 -5.90 15.55 4.51
C THR A 72 -6.97 15.39 3.41
N ARG A 73 -7.88 16.36 3.24
CA ARG A 73 -8.98 16.24 2.26
C ARG A 73 -8.48 16.10 0.82
N ASP A 74 -7.38 16.78 0.49
CA ASP A 74 -6.79 16.78 -0.85
C ASP A 74 -5.62 15.78 -0.98
N TRP A 75 -5.37 14.96 0.04
CA TRP A 75 -4.27 14.00 0.02
C TRP A 75 -4.56 12.84 -0.93
N SER A 76 -3.66 12.63 -1.90
CA SER A 76 -3.74 11.49 -2.84
C SER A 76 -3.36 10.15 -2.18
N ILE A 77 -3.52 9.05 -2.91
CA ILE A 77 -3.07 7.71 -2.48
C ILE A 77 -1.57 7.72 -2.10
N ALA A 78 -0.74 8.46 -2.85
CA ALA A 78 0.68 8.59 -2.57
C ALA A 78 0.96 9.27 -1.23
N HIS A 79 0.17 10.29 -0.85
CA HIS A 79 0.29 10.96 0.45
C HIS A 79 -0.03 10.02 1.61
N PHE A 80 -1.07 9.20 1.50
CA PHE A 80 -1.37 8.17 2.51
C PHE A 80 -0.30 7.06 2.55
N GLY A 81 0.29 6.72 1.40
CA GLY A 81 1.47 5.86 1.33
C GLY A 81 2.69 6.46 2.04
N ALA A 82 2.93 7.76 1.86
CA ALA A 82 4.00 8.51 2.52
C ALA A 82 3.76 8.62 4.03
N LEU A 83 2.53 8.89 4.47
CA LEU A 83 2.12 8.82 5.87
C LEU A 83 2.41 7.44 6.47
N GLY A 84 2.09 6.36 5.75
CA GLY A 84 2.39 5.01 6.21
C GLY A 84 3.88 4.70 6.25
N TYR A 85 4.64 5.19 5.28
CA TYR A 85 6.10 5.05 5.25
C TYR A 85 6.73 5.73 6.47
N HIS A 86 6.34 6.97 6.74
CA HIS A 86 6.83 7.75 7.87
C HIS A 86 6.41 7.10 9.21
N THR A 87 5.13 6.81 9.36
CA THR A 87 4.59 6.22 10.60
C THR A 87 5.20 4.86 10.90
N GLY A 88 5.38 3.99 9.90
CA GLY A 88 5.98 2.67 10.12
C GLY A 88 7.39 2.76 10.69
N LYS A 89 8.21 3.74 10.26
CA LYS A 89 9.52 4.01 10.87
C LYS A 89 9.42 4.47 12.33
N LEU A 90 8.41 5.27 12.67
CA LEU A 90 8.21 5.78 14.04
C LEU A 90 7.73 4.69 15.02
N VAL A 91 6.80 3.84 14.58
CA VAL A 91 6.09 2.93 15.49
C VAL A 91 6.67 1.53 15.53
N GLY A 92 7.48 1.15 14.55
CA GLY A 92 7.93 -0.23 14.40
C GLY A 92 6.73 -1.16 14.29
N ASN A 93 6.72 -2.26 15.04
CA ASN A 93 5.68 -3.29 14.97
C ASN A 93 4.48 -3.05 15.91
N ARG A 94 4.41 -1.86 16.55
CA ARG A 94 3.27 -1.48 17.40
C ARG A 94 2.01 -1.30 16.53
N ILE A 95 0.83 -1.41 17.15
CA ILE A 95 -0.48 -1.21 16.50
C ILE A 95 -0.88 0.27 16.63
N PRO A 96 -0.77 1.10 15.57
CA PRO A 96 -1.15 2.49 15.63
C PRO A 96 -2.66 2.69 15.53
N PHE A 97 -3.17 3.68 16.27
CA PHE A 97 -4.52 4.21 16.15
C PHE A 97 -4.43 5.63 15.58
N PHE A 98 -4.91 5.82 14.34
CA PHE A 98 -4.90 7.10 13.66
C PHE A 98 -6.14 7.91 13.99
N SER A 99 -5.93 9.20 14.20
CA SER A 99 -6.96 10.25 14.30
C SER A 99 -6.61 11.41 13.37
N GLY A 100 -7.62 12.20 12.98
CA GLY A 100 -7.44 13.35 12.09
C GLY A 100 -7.40 13.04 10.59
N ILE A 101 -7.72 11.81 10.17
CA ILE A 101 -7.76 11.40 8.76
C ILE A 101 -9.07 10.68 8.42
N ASN A 102 -9.50 10.77 7.16
CA ASN A 102 -10.68 10.05 6.66
C ASN A 102 -10.40 9.40 5.28
N PRO A 103 -9.54 8.37 5.22
CA PRO A 103 -9.13 7.76 3.95
C PRO A 103 -10.21 6.86 3.32
N GLY A 104 -10.25 6.86 1.99
CA GLY A 104 -10.96 5.87 1.19
C GLY A 104 -10.21 4.52 1.06
N PRO A 105 -10.79 3.54 0.37
CA PRO A 105 -10.27 2.16 0.31
C PRO A 105 -8.83 2.05 -0.23
N ASP A 106 -8.51 2.71 -1.34
CA ASP A 106 -7.16 2.65 -1.92
C ASP A 106 -6.12 3.44 -1.09
N GLN A 107 -6.53 4.50 -0.39
CA GLN A 107 -5.67 5.23 0.55
C GLN A 107 -5.36 4.38 1.78
N LEU A 108 -6.34 3.65 2.33
CA LEU A 108 -6.12 2.68 3.40
C LEU A 108 -5.16 1.57 2.94
N LYS A 109 -5.36 1.02 1.73
CA LYS A 109 -4.47 0.02 1.12
C LYS A 109 -3.03 0.53 1.07
N ALA A 110 -2.81 1.76 0.61
CA ALA A 110 -1.48 2.37 0.52
C ALA A 110 -0.85 2.63 1.90
N LEU A 111 -1.63 3.19 2.83
CA LEU A 111 -1.23 3.45 4.22
C LEU A 111 -0.72 2.18 4.90
N GLY A 112 -1.54 1.13 4.91
CA GLY A 112 -1.21 -0.14 5.53
C GLY A 112 -0.03 -0.84 4.87
N ALA A 113 0.07 -0.77 3.54
CA ALA A 113 1.15 -1.37 2.78
C ALA A 113 2.52 -0.75 3.09
N ALA A 114 2.58 0.58 3.21
CA ALA A 114 3.81 1.30 3.50
C ALA A 114 4.27 1.09 4.96
N MET A 115 3.35 1.07 5.93
CA MET A 115 3.70 0.74 7.32
C MET A 115 4.17 -0.71 7.47
N ALA A 116 3.57 -1.65 6.74
CA ALA A 116 3.98 -3.04 6.75
C ALA A 116 5.41 -3.24 6.21
N ALA A 117 5.84 -2.36 5.29
CA ALA A 117 7.17 -2.37 4.70
C ALA A 117 8.24 -1.74 5.60
N THR A 118 7.94 -0.61 6.23
CA THR A 118 8.91 0.16 7.03
C THR A 118 8.94 -0.20 8.51
N GLY A 119 7.80 -0.58 9.09
CA GLY A 119 7.66 -0.87 10.53
C GLY A 119 7.26 -2.31 10.83
N ALA A 120 6.96 -3.12 9.83
CA ALA A 120 6.32 -4.43 10.02
C ALA A 120 4.94 -4.37 10.72
N VAL A 121 4.24 -3.23 10.64
CA VAL A 121 2.87 -3.07 11.14
C VAL A 121 1.92 -3.99 10.37
N ALA A 122 1.29 -4.91 11.09
CA ALA A 122 0.38 -5.91 10.53
C ALA A 122 -1.11 -5.62 10.84
N LEU A 123 -1.39 -4.65 11.71
CA LEU A 123 -2.72 -4.16 12.04
C LEU A 123 -2.59 -2.69 12.45
N TYR A 124 -3.53 -1.88 11.99
CA TYR A 124 -3.72 -0.49 12.42
C TYR A 124 -5.21 -0.17 12.51
N HIS A 125 -5.52 0.90 13.21
CA HIS A 125 -6.89 1.40 13.37
C HIS A 125 -6.96 2.83 12.86
N VAL A 126 -8.04 3.20 12.19
CA VAL A 126 -8.36 4.58 11.84
C VAL A 126 -9.73 4.91 12.43
N GLU A 127 -9.75 5.92 13.31
CA GLU A 127 -10.95 6.39 14.00
C GLU A 127 -12.11 6.62 13.03
N GLY A 128 -13.27 6.02 13.32
CA GLY A 128 -14.48 6.18 12.51
C GLY A 128 -14.45 5.53 11.11
N VAL A 129 -13.33 4.91 10.71
CA VAL A 129 -13.14 4.37 9.35
C VAL A 129 -12.94 2.86 9.34
N THR A 130 -11.92 2.36 10.06
CA THR A 130 -11.63 0.91 10.03
C THR A 130 -12.70 0.12 10.80
N PRO A 131 -13.06 -1.10 10.37
CA PRO A 131 -14.17 -1.85 10.94
C PRO A 131 -14.13 -2.07 12.45
N GLU A 132 -12.94 -2.30 13.01
CA GLU A 132 -12.76 -2.49 14.46
C GLU A 132 -12.86 -1.17 15.22
N ALA A 133 -12.24 -0.09 14.73
CA ALA A 133 -12.33 1.23 15.35
C ALA A 133 -13.77 1.78 15.37
N VAL A 134 -14.61 1.39 14.40
CA VAL A 134 -16.03 1.74 14.37
C VAL A 134 -16.86 0.92 15.38
N ARG A 135 -16.52 -0.36 15.56
CA ARG A 135 -17.32 -1.30 16.38
C ARG A 135 -16.88 -1.38 17.83
N ILE A 136 -15.61 -1.11 18.10
CA ILE A 136 -14.98 -1.33 19.40
C ILE A 136 -14.53 0.02 19.94
N PRO A 137 -15.10 0.48 21.07
CA PRO A 137 -14.64 1.69 21.73
C PRO A 137 -13.33 1.40 22.47
N TYR A 138 -12.21 1.49 21.76
CA TYR A 138 -10.89 1.34 22.37
C TYR A 138 -10.63 2.50 23.35
N ASP A 139 -10.20 2.19 24.57
CA ASP A 139 -9.67 3.19 25.49
C ASP A 139 -8.23 3.56 25.07
N ILE A 140 -8.07 4.80 24.61
CA ILE A 140 -6.81 5.35 24.12
C ILE A 140 -6.18 6.38 25.09
N SER A 141 -6.81 6.63 26.23
CA SER A 141 -6.46 7.74 27.13
C SER A 141 -5.05 7.65 27.75
N GLY A 142 -4.52 6.44 27.90
CA GLY A 142 -3.18 6.17 28.44
C GLY A 142 -2.11 5.85 27.41
N LEU A 143 -2.42 5.92 26.11
CA LEU A 143 -1.45 5.62 25.06
C LEU A 143 -0.58 6.83 24.73
N GLU A 144 0.68 6.57 24.37
CA GLU A 144 1.57 7.58 23.77
C GLU A 144 0.89 8.19 22.54
N ALA A 145 0.88 9.52 22.45
CA ALA A 145 0.34 10.25 21.30
C ALA A 145 1.48 10.94 20.54
N ILE A 146 1.69 10.53 19.29
CA ILE A 146 2.70 11.09 18.40
C ILE A 146 1.99 12.01 17.40
N PRO A 147 2.26 13.33 17.41
CA PRO A 147 1.78 14.23 16.37
C PRO A 147 2.52 13.93 15.07
N VAL A 148 1.80 13.98 13.95
CA VAL A 148 2.38 13.94 12.60
C VAL A 148 1.87 15.14 11.84
N GLU A 149 2.78 16.01 11.45
CA GLU A 149 2.49 17.26 10.74
C GLU A 149 2.53 17.04 9.22
N ALA A 150 1.92 17.97 8.47
CA ALA A 150 1.86 17.86 7.01
C ALA A 150 3.25 17.90 6.36
N ASP A 151 4.15 18.73 6.88
CA ASP A 151 5.49 18.93 6.34
C ASP A 151 6.34 17.67 6.43
N GLU A 152 6.24 16.88 7.50
CA GLU A 152 6.91 15.58 7.64
C GLU A 152 6.57 14.61 6.49
N ILE A 153 5.36 14.72 5.96
CA ILE A 153 4.90 13.92 4.81
C ILE A 153 5.37 14.55 3.50
N GLN A 154 5.27 15.87 3.36
CA GLN A 154 5.70 16.59 2.15
C GLN A 154 7.21 16.50 1.91
N HIS A 155 8.02 16.42 2.97
CA HIS A 155 9.48 16.24 2.86
C HIS A 155 9.88 14.93 2.16
N LEU A 156 8.98 13.94 2.06
CA LEU A 156 9.24 12.71 1.30
C LEU A 156 9.11 12.89 -0.21
N PHE A 157 8.40 13.93 -0.68
CA PHE A 157 8.18 14.23 -2.10
C PHE A 157 9.33 15.08 -2.66
N THR A 158 10.55 14.54 -2.58
CA THR A 158 11.75 15.22 -3.08
C THR A 158 11.86 15.12 -4.60
N ASP A 159 12.19 16.24 -5.24
CA ASP A 159 12.50 16.25 -6.66
C ASP A 159 13.88 15.65 -6.93
N MET A 160 13.94 14.68 -7.84
CA MET A 160 15.18 14.10 -8.36
C MET A 160 14.95 13.50 -9.75
N PRO A 161 15.98 13.50 -10.63
CA PRO A 161 15.88 12.85 -11.93
C PRO A 161 15.69 11.33 -11.77
N VAL A 162 14.91 10.75 -12.67
CA VAL A 162 14.61 9.31 -12.71
C VAL A 162 14.71 8.79 -14.13
N GLU A 163 15.05 7.50 -14.25
CA GLU A 163 15.24 6.81 -15.54
C GLU A 163 14.01 6.01 -15.93
N ALA A 164 13.19 5.60 -14.95
CA ALA A 164 11.96 4.84 -15.16
C ALA A 164 10.87 5.23 -14.15
N VAL A 165 9.63 4.91 -14.49
CA VAL A 165 8.45 5.08 -13.65
C VAL A 165 7.78 3.71 -13.46
N ALA A 166 7.53 3.33 -12.21
CA ALA A 166 6.88 2.08 -11.85
C ALA A 166 5.71 2.33 -10.88
N VAL A 167 4.49 1.99 -11.30
CA VAL A 167 3.27 2.20 -10.50
C VAL A 167 2.59 0.86 -10.18
N GLY A 168 2.02 0.75 -8.97
CA GLY A 168 1.32 -0.46 -8.53
C GLY A 168 2.10 -1.33 -7.54
N CYS A 169 2.51 -0.76 -6.40
CA CYS A 169 3.02 -1.54 -5.25
C CYS A 169 2.39 -1.05 -3.92
N PRO A 170 1.21 -1.54 -3.50
CA PRO A 170 0.50 -2.71 -4.02
C PRO A 170 -0.07 -2.53 -5.42
N HIS A 171 -0.34 -3.64 -6.10
CA HIS A 171 -0.90 -3.67 -7.46
C HIS A 171 -2.08 -2.71 -7.64
N CYS A 172 -2.10 -2.05 -8.81
CA CYS A 172 -3.11 -1.07 -9.16
C CYS A 172 -4.52 -1.66 -9.07
N SER A 173 -5.43 -0.88 -8.48
CA SER A 173 -6.88 -1.15 -8.55
C SER A 173 -7.43 -0.86 -9.94
N PRO A 174 -8.65 -1.34 -10.28
CA PRO A 174 -9.33 -0.94 -11.50
C PRO A 174 -9.44 0.59 -11.66
N ALA A 175 -9.68 1.31 -10.56
CA ALA A 175 -9.78 2.77 -10.57
C ALA A 175 -8.43 3.43 -10.90
N GLU A 176 -7.33 2.94 -10.31
CA GLU A 176 -5.98 3.40 -10.63
C GLU A 176 -5.65 3.18 -12.12
N LEU A 177 -6.02 2.02 -12.70
CA LEU A 177 -5.85 1.76 -14.13
C LEU A 177 -6.64 2.76 -14.99
N THR A 178 -7.91 3.03 -14.64
CA THR A 178 -8.73 4.02 -15.35
C THR A 178 -8.12 5.41 -15.30
N THR A 179 -7.61 5.84 -14.14
CA THR A 179 -6.93 7.13 -13.99
C THR A 179 -5.68 7.21 -14.86
N ILE A 180 -4.82 6.18 -14.84
CA ILE A 180 -3.61 6.14 -15.66
C ILE A 180 -3.96 6.20 -17.15
N ALA A 181 -4.94 5.41 -17.60
CA ALA A 181 -5.39 5.41 -18.99
C ALA A 181 -5.89 6.80 -19.43
N GLY A 182 -6.66 7.49 -18.57
CA GLY A 182 -7.15 8.85 -18.83
C GLY A 182 -6.03 9.87 -18.96
N LEU A 183 -5.00 9.79 -18.11
CA LEU A 183 -3.86 10.72 -18.13
C LEU A 183 -2.93 10.52 -19.34
N LEU A 184 -2.97 9.33 -19.94
CA LEU A 184 -2.19 8.96 -21.13
C LEU A 184 -2.91 9.25 -22.46
N VAL A 185 -4.17 9.72 -22.44
CA VAL A 185 -4.91 10.05 -23.66
C VAL A 185 -4.15 11.09 -24.49
N GLY A 186 -3.84 10.74 -25.74
CA GLY A 186 -3.12 11.61 -26.67
C GLY A 186 -1.63 11.78 -26.39
N LYS A 187 -1.06 11.01 -25.45
CA LYS A 187 0.37 11.05 -25.09
C LYS A 187 1.08 9.75 -25.45
N LEU A 188 2.37 9.87 -25.75
CA LEU A 188 3.29 8.75 -25.82
C LEU A 188 4.29 8.88 -24.67
N VAL A 189 4.70 7.75 -24.09
CA VAL A 189 5.72 7.76 -23.04
C VAL A 189 7.09 8.02 -23.67
N THR A 190 7.84 8.95 -23.08
CA THR A 190 9.22 9.30 -23.45
C THR A 190 10.24 8.60 -22.54
N LYS A 191 9.78 8.09 -21.38
CA LYS A 191 10.55 7.24 -20.46
C LYS A 191 9.81 5.92 -20.19
N PRO A 192 10.50 4.84 -19.81
CA PRO A 192 9.86 3.59 -19.41
C PRO A 192 8.81 3.80 -18.32
N LEU A 193 7.55 3.45 -18.63
CA LEU A 193 6.43 3.44 -17.69
C LEU A 193 5.91 2.01 -17.53
N TYR A 194 5.97 1.50 -16.31
CA TYR A 194 5.55 0.16 -15.94
C TYR A 194 4.36 0.22 -14.98
N VAL A 195 3.27 -0.44 -15.34
CA VAL A 195 2.03 -0.50 -14.56
C VAL A 195 1.82 -1.93 -14.09
N PHE A 196 1.85 -2.16 -12.78
CA PHE A 196 1.71 -3.49 -12.19
C PHE A 196 0.31 -3.68 -11.62
N ALA A 197 -0.40 -4.70 -12.11
CA ALA A 197 -1.74 -5.05 -11.66
C ALA A 197 -1.90 -6.57 -11.52
N ALA A 198 -2.91 -7.01 -10.78
CA ALA A 198 -3.23 -8.44 -10.71
C ALA A 198 -3.83 -8.91 -12.05
N GLN A 199 -3.52 -10.14 -12.48
CA GLN A 199 -4.00 -10.68 -13.76
C GLN A 199 -5.53 -10.57 -13.90
N GLY A 200 -6.27 -10.98 -12.87
CA GLY A 200 -7.74 -10.90 -12.89
C GLY A 200 -8.29 -9.46 -12.89
N VAL A 201 -7.50 -8.46 -12.49
CA VAL A 201 -7.86 -7.04 -12.65
C VAL A 201 -7.63 -6.60 -14.09
N ILE A 202 -6.50 -6.99 -14.70
CA ILE A 202 -6.17 -6.68 -16.10
C ILE A 202 -7.23 -7.28 -17.03
N GLU A 203 -7.53 -8.57 -16.91
CA GLU A 203 -8.49 -9.29 -17.77
C GLU A 203 -9.89 -8.66 -17.73
N LYS A 204 -10.36 -8.25 -16.54
CA LYS A 204 -11.65 -7.57 -16.36
C LYS A 204 -11.66 -6.14 -16.90
N ASN A 205 -10.49 -5.54 -17.11
CA ASN A 205 -10.30 -4.17 -17.58
C ASN A 205 -9.45 -4.12 -18.86
N GLN A 206 -9.56 -5.15 -19.72
CA GLN A 206 -8.66 -5.33 -20.86
C GLN A 206 -8.57 -4.09 -21.75
N ARG A 207 -9.71 -3.46 -22.07
CA ARG A 207 -9.75 -2.24 -22.89
C ARG A 207 -8.96 -1.09 -22.28
N THR A 208 -9.00 -0.96 -20.95
CA THR A 208 -8.24 0.06 -20.20
C THR A 208 -6.76 -0.25 -20.25
N ALA A 209 -6.37 -1.52 -20.01
CA ALA A 209 -4.99 -1.96 -20.11
C ALA A 209 -4.43 -1.75 -21.53
N ASP A 210 -5.15 -2.16 -22.57
CA ASP A 210 -4.77 -1.96 -23.97
C ASP A 210 -4.59 -0.46 -24.29
N SER A 211 -5.43 0.41 -23.72
CA SER A 211 -5.31 1.85 -23.89
C SER A 211 -4.05 2.42 -23.25
N ILE A 212 -3.63 1.88 -22.10
CA ILE A 212 -2.36 2.24 -21.46
C ILE A 212 -1.20 1.81 -22.38
N GLU A 213 -1.23 0.57 -22.89
CA GLU A 213 -0.14 0.06 -23.73
C GLU A 213 0.02 0.79 -25.07
N LYS A 214 -1.07 1.33 -25.63
CA LYS A 214 -1.01 2.20 -26.83
C LYS A 214 -0.14 3.45 -26.66
N SER A 215 0.08 3.91 -25.43
CA SER A 215 1.00 5.02 -25.14
C SER A 215 2.48 4.62 -25.18
N GLY A 216 2.79 3.32 -25.26
CA GLY A 216 4.13 2.76 -25.12
C GLY A 216 4.48 2.33 -23.69
N ALA A 217 3.60 2.58 -22.71
CA ALA A 217 3.70 2.00 -21.38
C ALA A 217 3.54 0.46 -21.41
N ARG A 218 3.99 -0.22 -20.36
CA ARG A 218 3.87 -1.69 -20.24
C ARG A 218 3.01 -2.06 -19.04
N VAL A 219 2.02 -2.94 -19.24
CA VAL A 219 1.20 -3.46 -18.15
C VAL A 219 1.69 -4.87 -17.78
N PHE A 220 2.10 -5.07 -16.53
CA PHE A 220 2.59 -6.35 -16.03
C PHE A 220 1.61 -6.98 -15.04
N ALA A 221 1.35 -8.28 -15.26
CA ALA A 221 0.51 -9.11 -14.41
C ALA A 221 1.33 -9.87 -13.36
N ASP A 222 0.79 -9.99 -12.15
CA ASP A 222 1.15 -10.98 -11.12
C ASP A 222 2.65 -11.08 -10.74
N THR A 223 3.41 -10.01 -10.99
CA THR A 223 4.79 -9.83 -10.50
C THR A 223 4.89 -8.57 -9.66
N CYS A 224 5.74 -8.61 -8.63
CA CYS A 224 5.98 -7.45 -7.79
C CYS A 224 7.11 -6.61 -8.39
N MET A 225 6.90 -5.30 -8.52
CA MET A 225 7.89 -4.41 -9.16
C MET A 225 9.27 -4.52 -8.52
N VAL A 226 9.36 -4.60 -7.18
CA VAL A 226 10.64 -4.55 -6.45
C VAL A 226 11.45 -5.84 -6.52
N VAL A 227 10.92 -6.90 -7.14
CA VAL A 227 11.64 -8.15 -7.42
C VAL A 227 11.66 -8.46 -8.92
N SER A 228 11.25 -7.49 -9.75
CA SER A 228 11.28 -7.64 -11.19
C SER A 228 12.69 -7.32 -11.70
N PRO A 229 13.34 -8.22 -12.47
CA PRO A 229 14.67 -7.95 -13.05
C PRO A 229 14.70 -6.73 -14.00
N VAL A 230 13.53 -6.25 -14.44
CA VAL A 230 13.42 -5.03 -15.25
C VAL A 230 13.76 -3.79 -14.43
N MET A 231 13.48 -3.79 -13.13
CA MET A 231 13.77 -2.64 -12.26
C MET A 231 15.26 -2.52 -11.93
N GLU A 232 16.02 -3.62 -11.95
CA GLU A 232 17.47 -3.65 -11.68
C GLU A 232 18.30 -2.95 -12.77
N GLN A 233 17.67 -2.55 -13.88
CA GLN A 233 18.33 -1.86 -15.00
C GLN A 233 18.46 -0.34 -14.78
N TYR A 234 17.80 0.19 -13.75
CA TYR A 234 17.67 1.62 -13.52
C TYR A 234 18.33 2.04 -12.20
N SER A 235 19.06 3.15 -12.23
CA SER A 235 19.70 3.72 -11.03
C SER A 235 18.76 4.59 -10.21
N ALA A 236 17.66 5.06 -10.81
CA ALA A 236 16.66 5.90 -10.17
C ALA A 236 15.25 5.65 -10.73
N ILE A 237 14.29 5.33 -9.87
CA ILE A 237 12.92 4.92 -10.24
C ILE A 237 11.91 5.80 -9.51
N MET A 238 10.95 6.34 -10.25
CA MET A 238 9.78 7.02 -9.66
C MET A 238 8.66 6.02 -9.38
N VAL A 239 8.03 6.15 -8.22
CA VAL A 239 7.01 5.23 -7.71
C VAL A 239 5.81 5.97 -7.13
N ASN A 240 4.62 5.36 -7.18
CA ASN A 240 3.38 5.97 -6.67
C ASN A 240 3.00 5.56 -5.24
N SER A 241 3.92 4.94 -4.49
CA SER A 241 3.57 4.30 -3.21
C SER A 241 4.72 4.32 -2.20
N GLY A 242 4.37 4.45 -0.92
CA GLY A 242 5.33 4.37 0.18
C GLY A 242 5.97 2.98 0.34
N LYS A 243 5.27 1.91 -0.05
CA LYS A 243 5.83 0.56 -0.02
C LYS A 243 6.97 0.40 -1.04
N ALA A 244 6.78 0.86 -2.28
CA ALA A 244 7.87 0.85 -3.25
C ALA A 244 9.00 1.80 -2.84
N LEU A 245 8.68 2.98 -2.31
CA LEU A 245 9.66 3.91 -1.76
C LEU A 245 10.57 3.24 -0.71
N ALA A 246 10.03 2.32 0.10
CA ALA A 246 10.80 1.57 1.08
C ALA A 246 11.67 0.47 0.48
N TYR A 247 11.17 -0.25 -0.52
CA TYR A 247 11.84 -1.47 -1.00
C TYR A 247 12.76 -1.25 -2.20
N VAL A 248 12.50 -0.27 -3.06
CA VAL A 248 13.30 -0.04 -4.28
C VAL A 248 14.80 0.18 -3.97
N PRO A 249 15.20 0.97 -2.95
CA PRO A 249 16.61 1.15 -2.61
C PRO A 249 17.33 -0.16 -2.27
N ASP A 250 16.72 -0.99 -1.42
CA ASP A 250 17.37 -2.19 -0.91
C ASP A 250 17.24 -3.39 -1.87
N MET A 251 16.12 -3.50 -2.59
CA MET A 251 15.80 -4.68 -3.41
C MET A 251 16.22 -4.51 -4.87
N CYS A 252 16.20 -3.29 -5.40
CA CYS A 252 16.59 -3.00 -6.78
C CYS A 252 17.96 -2.31 -6.88
N GLY A 253 18.53 -1.84 -5.76
CA GLY A 253 19.78 -1.07 -5.77
C GLY A 253 19.63 0.32 -6.41
N ALA A 254 18.42 0.86 -6.44
CA ALA A 254 18.07 2.09 -7.15
C ALA A 254 17.57 3.17 -6.20
N ALA A 255 17.86 4.44 -6.48
CA ALA A 255 17.21 5.54 -5.79
C ALA A 255 15.71 5.56 -6.09
N ALA A 256 14.89 5.93 -5.11
CA ALA A 256 13.43 5.94 -5.24
C ALA A 256 12.87 7.34 -5.03
N ARG A 257 12.04 7.79 -5.97
CA ARG A 257 11.28 9.04 -5.88
C ARG A 257 9.80 8.72 -5.75
N ILE A 258 9.15 9.14 -4.67
CA ILE A 258 7.69 9.03 -4.58
C ILE A 258 7.01 10.21 -5.29
N GLY A 259 5.85 9.96 -5.90
CA GLY A 259 4.96 11.00 -6.41
C GLY A 259 3.53 10.50 -6.59
N THR A 260 2.61 11.39 -6.98
CA THR A 260 1.24 11.00 -7.33
C THR A 260 1.20 10.28 -8.68
N ILE A 261 0.07 9.66 -9.02
CA ILE A 261 -0.10 9.02 -10.35
C ILE A 261 0.01 10.08 -11.46
N GLU A 262 -0.56 11.26 -11.23
CA GLU A 262 -0.50 12.41 -12.13
C GLU A 262 0.96 12.82 -12.38
N GLU A 263 1.76 12.94 -11.31
CA GLU A 263 3.19 13.26 -11.43
C GLU A 263 3.98 12.15 -12.12
N CYS A 264 3.71 10.89 -11.79
CA CYS A 264 4.33 9.73 -12.42
C CYS A 264 4.07 9.71 -13.94
N VAL A 265 2.81 9.89 -14.36
CA VAL A 265 2.46 9.94 -15.78
C VAL A 265 3.09 11.15 -16.45
N ARG A 266 3.07 12.32 -15.80
CA ARG A 266 3.71 13.53 -16.30
C ARG A 266 5.19 13.30 -16.59
N VAL A 267 5.95 12.80 -15.61
CA VAL A 267 7.39 12.49 -15.74
C VAL A 267 7.67 11.43 -16.80
N ALA A 268 6.74 10.49 -17.03
CA ALA A 268 6.88 9.48 -18.06
C ALA A 268 6.62 9.99 -19.49
N THR A 269 5.91 11.11 -19.65
CA THR A 269 5.52 11.67 -20.96
C THR A 269 6.21 12.98 -21.33
N GLU A 270 6.87 13.62 -20.36
CA GLU A 270 7.65 14.87 -20.51
C GLU A 270 9.16 14.58 -20.36
#